data_AF-A0A7S3LX91-F1
#
_entry.id   AF-A0A7S3LX91-F1
#
_cell.length_a   1.000
_cell.length_b   1.000
_cell.length_c   1.000
_cell.angle_alpha   90.00
_cell.angle_beta   90.00
_cell.angle_gamma   90.00
#
_symmetry.space_group_name_H-M   'P 1'
#
loop_
_entity.id
_entity.type
_entity.pdbx_description
1 polymer ?
#
loop_
_entity_poly.entity_id
_entity_poly.type
_entity_poly.pdbx_seq_one_letter_code
_entity_poly.pdbx_strand_id
1 'polypeptide(L)'
;MAELLAQLHPTTLLGPFMDDDHVHKVSDMQIAIYITAFFVFGRLFLDRLILEPVGKKLLHNSADVEKFPENFFKIVSYSLLFIYTYSLATHAEYYYDTVQCWTNIPQPISLEMKVWYMVQFSFNAHSFFYALFFQHKKSDYKVLLVHHIVTLFLIGGSYMAGYWRIGHLKLLVNDFADIFIAIAKVIGYLSEARKGIWKTMAPLFYVLMVLAWASTRIFVVAGFVMKSSM
;
A
#
# COMPACT_ATOMS: atom_id res chain seq x y z
N MET A 1 -30.29 11.58 -34.30
CA MET A 1 -29.18 10.60 -34.39
C MET A 1 -27.96 11.15 -35.13
N ALA A 2 -28.11 12.00 -36.15
CA ALA A 2 -27.00 12.66 -36.86
C ALA A 2 -26.28 13.75 -36.01
N GLU A 3 -26.99 14.48 -35.15
CA GLU A 3 -26.35 15.47 -34.25
C GLU A 3 -25.55 14.84 -33.10
N LEU A 4 -25.89 13.60 -32.69
CA LEU A 4 -25.17 12.89 -31.63
C LEU A 4 -23.82 12.32 -32.11
N LEU A 5 -23.67 12.12 -33.43
CA LEU A 5 -22.42 11.67 -34.05
C LEU A 5 -21.46 12.83 -34.39
N ALA A 6 -21.95 14.08 -34.41
CA ALA A 6 -21.11 15.26 -34.63
C ALA A 6 -20.31 15.70 -33.39
N GLN A 7 -20.65 15.19 -32.19
CA GLN A 7 -19.88 15.41 -30.95
C GLN A 7 -18.73 14.41 -30.76
N LEU A 8 -18.66 13.37 -31.60
CA LEU A 8 -17.61 12.35 -31.62
C LEU A 8 -16.42 12.77 -32.50
N HIS A 9 -15.94 14.00 -32.33
CA HIS A 9 -14.63 14.37 -32.87
C HIS A 9 -13.56 13.63 -32.03
N PRO A 10 -12.55 12.96 -32.63
CA PRO A 10 -11.57 12.17 -31.87
C PRO A 10 -10.72 13.02 -30.89
N THR A 11 -10.81 14.35 -30.95
CA THR A 11 -10.15 15.29 -30.05
C THR A 11 -10.92 15.59 -28.76
N THR A 12 -12.23 15.35 -28.65
CA THR A 12 -12.99 15.62 -27.40
C THR A 12 -12.86 14.51 -26.35
N LEU A 13 -12.54 13.28 -26.76
CA LEU A 13 -12.31 12.15 -25.84
C LEU A 13 -10.89 12.14 -25.24
N LEU A 14 -9.92 12.77 -25.91
CA LEU A 14 -8.51 12.84 -25.49
C LEU A 14 -8.05 14.24 -25.05
N GLY A 15 -8.82 15.30 -25.37
CA GLY A 15 -8.50 16.67 -24.97
C GLY A 15 -8.30 16.87 -23.46
N PRO A 16 -9.16 16.32 -22.58
CA PRO A 16 -8.99 16.42 -21.13
C PRO A 16 -7.78 15.65 -20.58
N PHE A 17 -7.23 14.70 -21.36
CA PHE A 17 -6.02 13.95 -21.01
C PHE A 17 -4.73 14.68 -21.40
N MET A 18 -4.79 15.75 -22.21
CA MET A 18 -3.63 16.52 -22.67
C MET A 18 -3.58 17.95 -22.10
N ASP A 19 -4.34 18.24 -21.05
CA ASP A 19 -4.39 19.55 -20.39
C ASP A 19 -3.28 19.72 -19.33
N ASP A 20 -3.01 20.95 -18.88
CA ASP A 20 -1.97 21.28 -17.87
C ASP A 20 -2.01 20.38 -16.62
N ASP A 21 -3.20 19.90 -16.22
CA ASP A 21 -3.37 18.94 -15.11
C ASP A 21 -2.63 17.62 -15.33
N HIS A 22 -2.58 17.12 -16.57
CA HIS A 22 -1.81 15.92 -16.91
C HIS A 22 -0.30 16.18 -16.78
N VAL A 23 0.18 17.35 -17.21
CA VAL A 23 1.60 17.73 -17.06
C VAL A 23 1.98 17.81 -15.58
N HIS A 24 1.12 18.39 -14.75
CA HIS A 24 1.31 18.42 -13.30
C HIS A 24 1.31 17.03 -12.67
N LYS A 25 0.39 16.14 -13.06
CA LYS A 25 0.35 14.75 -12.58
C LYS A 25 1.58 13.94 -12.97
N VAL A 26 2.13 14.16 -14.16
CA VAL A 26 3.41 13.54 -14.58
C VAL A 26 4.56 14.08 -13.74
N SER A 27 4.59 15.39 -13.48
CA SER A 27 5.57 16.00 -12.58
C SER A 27 5.48 15.43 -11.16
N ASP A 28 4.26 15.22 -10.65
CA ASP A 28 4.06 14.60 -9.33
C ASP A 28 4.66 13.18 -9.29
N MET A 29 4.46 12.39 -10.36
CA MET A 29 5.05 11.04 -10.46
C MET A 29 6.58 11.07 -10.55
N GLN A 30 7.19 12.14 -11.07
CA GLN A 30 8.64 12.31 -11.01
C GLN A 30 9.13 12.55 -9.58
N ILE A 31 8.38 13.30 -8.77
CA ILE A 31 8.67 13.50 -7.34
C ILE A 31 8.70 12.15 -6.62
N ALA A 32 7.80 11.22 -6.98
CA ALA A 32 7.77 9.88 -6.42
C ALA A 32 9.06 9.09 -6.64
N ILE A 33 9.83 9.35 -7.71
CA ILE A 33 11.13 8.69 -7.95
C ILE A 33 12.13 9.11 -6.86
N TYR A 34 12.19 10.39 -6.52
CA TYR A 34 13.10 10.90 -5.48
C TYR A 34 12.70 10.38 -4.09
N ILE A 35 11.40 10.35 -3.78
CA ILE A 35 10.90 9.78 -2.52
C ILE A 35 11.19 8.27 -2.46
N THR A 36 11.06 7.55 -3.59
CA THR A 36 11.41 6.12 -3.67
C THR A 36 12.89 5.91 -3.37
N ALA A 37 13.78 6.70 -3.98
CA ALA A 37 15.21 6.63 -3.72
C ALA A 37 15.51 6.88 -2.23
N PHE A 38 14.87 7.88 -1.63
CA PHE A 38 14.97 8.14 -0.19
C PHE A 38 14.58 6.91 0.65
N PHE A 39 13.46 6.24 0.35
CA PHE A 39 13.09 5.01 1.06
C PHE A 39 14.09 3.87 0.86
N VAL A 40 14.61 3.68 -0.36
CA VAL A 40 15.62 2.65 -0.64
C VAL A 40 16.88 2.87 0.18
N PHE A 41 17.48 4.06 0.10
CA PHE A 41 18.72 4.36 0.83
C PHE A 41 18.51 4.42 2.34
N GLY A 42 17.40 5.00 2.78
CA GLY A 42 17.01 5.04 4.19
C GLY A 42 16.84 3.64 4.76
N ARG A 43 16.21 2.73 4.01
CA ARG A 43 16.09 1.32 4.44
C ARG A 43 17.43 0.61 4.51
N LEU A 44 18.30 0.76 3.52
CA LEU A 44 19.64 0.14 3.55
C LEU A 44 20.42 0.58 4.80
N PHE A 45 20.30 1.86 5.18
CA PHE A 45 20.91 2.39 6.39
C PHE A 45 20.28 1.80 7.66
N LEU A 46 18.95 1.77 7.75
CA LEU A 46 18.22 1.20 8.90
C LEU A 46 18.49 -0.29 9.09
N ASP A 47 18.56 -1.05 8.00
CA ASP A 47 18.85 -2.49 8.02
C ASP A 47 20.21 -2.73 8.68
N ARG A 48 21.25 -2.04 8.23
CA ARG A 48 22.63 -2.22 8.72
C ARG A 48 22.83 -1.73 10.15
N LEU A 49 22.25 -0.59 10.51
CA LEU A 49 22.52 0.04 11.80
C LEU A 49 21.66 -0.48 12.94
N ILE A 50 20.38 -0.79 12.66
CA ILE A 50 19.39 -1.05 13.72
C ILE A 50 18.81 -2.45 13.57
N LEU A 51 18.26 -2.79 12.40
CA LEU A 51 17.41 -3.97 12.28
C LEU A 51 18.20 -5.29 12.29
N GLU A 52 19.35 -5.36 11.60
CA GLU A 52 20.23 -6.54 11.64
C GLU A 52 20.80 -6.80 13.05
N PRO A 53 21.37 -5.81 13.77
CA PRO A 53 21.84 -6.02 15.14
C PRO A 53 20.72 -6.43 16.12
N VAL A 54 19.55 -5.79 16.02
CA VAL A 54 18.38 -6.12 16.84
C VAL A 54 17.90 -7.54 16.52
N GLY A 55 17.82 -7.92 15.25
CA GLY A 55 17.46 -9.27 14.82
C GLY A 55 18.41 -10.33 15.37
N LYS A 56 19.73 -10.12 15.23
CA LYS A 56 20.75 -11.03 15.78
C LYS A 56 20.63 -11.17 17.30
N LYS A 57 20.40 -10.07 18.03
CA LYS A 57 20.21 -10.11 19.49
C LYS A 57 18.90 -10.80 19.88
N LEU A 58 17.81 -10.53 19.16
CA LEU A 58 16.49 -11.07 19.46
C LEU A 58 16.37 -12.56 19.13
N LEU A 59 16.93 -12.97 17.99
CA LEU A 59 16.74 -14.29 17.40
C LEU A 59 18.03 -15.11 17.31
N HIS A 60 19.07 -14.83 18.11
CA HIS A 60 20.43 -15.40 18.01
C HIS A 60 20.56 -16.92 17.73
N ASN A 61 19.57 -17.75 18.10
CA ASN A 61 19.56 -19.21 17.86
C ASN A 61 18.59 -19.68 16.76
N SER A 62 17.99 -18.77 15.99
CA SER A 62 16.98 -19.09 14.97
C SER A 62 17.55 -18.92 13.56
N ALA A 63 17.14 -19.83 12.65
CA ALA A 63 17.41 -19.72 11.23
C ALA A 63 16.69 -18.52 10.56
N ASP A 64 15.77 -17.86 11.28
CA ASP A 64 14.97 -16.75 10.75
C ASP A 64 15.53 -15.35 11.07
N VAL A 65 16.72 -15.26 11.67
CA VAL A 65 17.39 -13.97 11.97
C VAL A 65 17.44 -13.06 10.74
N GLU A 66 17.75 -13.62 9.58
CA GLU A 66 17.86 -12.88 8.31
C GLU A 66 16.50 -12.36 7.80
N LYS A 67 15.38 -12.97 8.24
CA LYS A 67 14.02 -12.57 7.86
C LYS A 67 13.44 -11.48 8.77
N PHE A 68 14.06 -11.25 9.93
CA PHE A 68 13.57 -10.30 10.92
C PHE A 68 13.60 -8.84 10.43
N PRO A 69 14.70 -8.31 9.84
CA PRO A 69 14.74 -6.93 9.38
C PRO A 69 13.60 -6.59 8.41
N GLU A 70 13.35 -7.49 7.45
CA GLU A 70 12.29 -7.30 6.45
C GLU A 70 10.91 -7.17 7.09
N ASN A 71 10.55 -8.08 8.00
CA ASN A 71 9.22 -8.08 8.61
C ASN A 71 9.08 -7.00 9.66
N PHE A 72 10.12 -6.67 10.41
CA PHE A 72 10.08 -5.58 11.39
C PHE A 72 9.95 -4.22 10.71
N PHE A 73 10.69 -3.99 9.62
CA PHE A 73 10.53 -2.79 8.79
C PHE A 73 9.08 -2.64 8.31
N LYS A 74 8.48 -3.72 7.80
CA LYS A 74 7.07 -3.76 7.39
C LYS A 74 6.12 -3.37 8.52
N ILE A 75 6.31 -3.90 9.73
CA ILE A 75 5.46 -3.54 10.90
C ILE A 75 5.48 -2.03 11.13
N VAL A 76 6.67 -1.44 11.23
CA VAL A 76 6.81 0.00 11.54
C VAL A 76 6.24 0.84 10.40
N SER A 77 6.65 0.57 9.16
CA SER A 77 6.24 1.37 8.01
C SER A 77 4.74 1.27 7.74
N TYR A 78 4.16 0.06 7.67
CA TYR A 78 2.73 -0.07 7.43
C TYR A 78 1.90 0.51 8.57
N SER A 79 2.36 0.42 9.82
CA SER A 79 1.66 1.07 10.95
C SER A 79 1.63 2.59 10.80
N LEU A 80 2.76 3.21 10.46
CA LEU A 80 2.83 4.67 10.25
C LEU A 80 1.98 5.11 9.05
N LEU A 81 2.08 4.39 7.93
CA LEU A 81 1.28 4.67 6.73
C LEU A 81 -0.21 4.50 7.00
N PHE A 82 -0.60 3.44 7.70
CA PHE A 82 -1.98 3.18 8.07
C PHE A 82 -2.53 4.26 8.99
N ILE A 83 -1.82 4.63 10.06
CA ILE A 83 -2.28 5.64 11.02
C ILE A 83 -2.54 6.98 10.31
N TYR A 84 -1.62 7.42 9.45
CA TYR A 84 -1.80 8.67 8.73
C TYR A 84 -2.90 8.57 7.66
N THR A 85 -2.93 7.50 6.86
CA THR A 85 -4.04 7.24 5.90
C THR A 85 -5.40 7.24 6.61
N TYR A 86 -5.48 6.60 7.79
CA TYR A 86 -6.69 6.55 8.60
C TYR A 86 -7.10 7.94 9.07
N SER A 87 -6.17 8.76 9.56
CA SER A 87 -6.47 10.14 9.95
C SER A 87 -7.06 10.96 8.80
N LEU A 88 -6.47 10.89 7.61
CA LEU A 88 -6.98 11.55 6.41
C LEU A 88 -8.38 11.04 6.03
N ALA A 89 -8.62 9.73 6.15
CA ALA A 89 -9.90 9.14 5.83
C ALA A 89 -11.02 9.59 6.79
N THR A 90 -10.75 9.67 8.10
CA THR A 90 -11.76 10.08 9.09
C THR A 90 -12.24 11.53 8.94
N HIS A 91 -11.47 12.38 8.26
CA HIS A 91 -11.89 13.75 7.96
C HIS A 91 -12.63 13.88 6.62
N ALA A 92 -12.76 12.79 5.86
CA ALA A 92 -13.32 12.81 4.52
C ALA A 92 -14.75 12.25 4.50
N GLU A 93 -15.65 12.94 3.80
CA GLU A 93 -17.04 12.51 3.66
C GLU A 93 -17.18 11.14 2.99
N TYR A 94 -16.33 10.83 2.00
CA TYR A 94 -16.34 9.56 1.28
C TYR A 94 -15.96 8.34 2.12
N TYR A 95 -15.41 8.53 3.32
CA TYR A 95 -15.15 7.46 4.29
C TYR A 95 -16.45 6.96 4.94
N TYR A 96 -17.42 7.85 5.14
CA TYR A 96 -18.71 7.51 5.73
C TYR A 96 -19.78 7.23 4.67
N ASP A 97 -19.70 7.91 3.52
CA ASP A 97 -20.57 7.67 2.37
C ASP A 97 -19.76 7.31 1.12
N THR A 98 -19.66 6.01 0.86
CA THR A 98 -18.90 5.48 -0.28
C THR A 98 -19.48 5.86 -1.64
N VAL A 99 -20.73 6.32 -1.73
CA VAL A 99 -21.30 6.82 -3.01
C VAL A 99 -20.48 8.02 -3.51
N GLN A 100 -19.96 8.83 -2.59
CA GLN A 100 -19.09 9.95 -2.94
C GLN A 100 -17.75 9.54 -3.58
N CYS A 101 -17.35 8.26 -3.50
CA CYS A 101 -16.19 7.76 -4.23
C CYS A 101 -16.41 7.74 -5.74
N TRP A 102 -17.66 7.84 -6.21
CA TRP A 102 -18.04 7.75 -7.61
C TRP A 102 -18.54 9.07 -8.20
N THR A 103 -18.58 10.14 -7.40
CA THR A 103 -19.05 11.45 -7.84
C THR A 103 -17.88 12.35 -8.29
N ASN A 104 -18.19 13.30 -9.17
CA ASN A 104 -17.28 14.36 -9.63
C ASN A 104 -15.95 13.84 -10.17
N ILE A 105 -15.96 12.86 -11.07
CA ILE A 105 -14.74 12.35 -11.72
C ILE A 105 -14.42 13.24 -12.94
N PRO A 106 -13.18 13.76 -13.10
CA PRO A 106 -12.02 13.64 -12.21
C PRO A 106 -12.19 14.38 -10.88
N GLN A 107 -11.86 13.72 -9.77
CA GLN A 107 -12.10 14.27 -8.43
C GLN A 107 -11.12 15.38 -8.07
N PRO A 108 -11.59 16.53 -7.54
CA PRO A 108 -10.68 17.56 -7.05
C PRO A 108 -9.84 16.99 -5.91
N ILE A 109 -8.54 17.23 -5.94
CA ILE A 109 -7.58 16.65 -4.99
C ILE A 109 -6.79 17.78 -4.32
N SER A 110 -6.68 17.71 -2.99
CA SER A 110 -5.89 18.67 -2.22
C SER A 110 -4.39 18.40 -2.39
N LEU A 111 -3.56 19.42 -2.17
CA LEU A 111 -2.09 19.27 -2.21
C LEU A 111 -1.60 18.21 -1.21
N GLU A 112 -2.14 18.21 0.01
CA GLU A 112 -1.83 17.20 1.03
C GLU A 112 -2.08 15.79 0.50
N MET A 113 -3.22 15.58 -0.16
CA MET A 113 -3.60 14.28 -0.67
C MET A 113 -2.77 13.87 -1.90
N LYS A 114 -2.37 14.83 -2.75
CA LYS A 114 -1.40 14.57 -3.84
C LYS A 114 -0.07 14.08 -3.27
N VAL A 115 0.49 14.79 -2.30
CA VAL A 115 1.76 14.43 -1.64
C VAL A 115 1.62 13.05 -0.97
N TRP A 116 0.51 12.80 -0.29
CA TRP A 116 0.27 11.51 0.36
C TRP A 116 0.22 10.35 -0.65
N TYR A 117 -0.45 10.55 -1.78
CA TYR A 117 -0.46 9.58 -2.88
C TYR A 117 0.95 9.30 -3.41
N MET A 118 1.79 10.33 -3.55
CA MET A 118 3.18 10.15 -3.99
C MET A 118 3.99 9.38 -2.96
N VAL A 119 3.81 9.62 -1.66
CA VAL A 119 4.45 8.85 -0.59
C VAL A 119 4.03 7.38 -0.65
N GLN A 120 2.74 7.10 -0.78
CA GLN A 120 2.22 5.74 -0.85
C GLN A 120 2.68 4.99 -2.11
N PHE A 121 2.67 5.65 -3.26
CA PHE A 121 3.23 5.10 -4.50
C PHE A 121 4.72 4.80 -4.34
N SER A 122 5.48 5.75 -3.77
CA SER A 122 6.93 5.62 -3.59
C SER A 122 7.30 4.50 -2.63
N PHE A 123 6.55 4.33 -1.54
CA PHE A 123 6.75 3.24 -0.61
C PHE A 123 6.52 1.87 -1.26
N ASN A 124 5.47 1.78 -2.10
CA ASN A 124 5.20 0.58 -2.89
C ASN A 124 6.27 0.32 -3.95
N ALA A 125 6.79 1.37 -4.60
CA ALA A 125 7.85 1.27 -5.60
C ALA A 125 9.18 0.84 -4.97
N HIS A 126 9.49 1.38 -3.80
CA HIS A 126 10.60 0.93 -2.98
C HIS A 126 10.45 -0.54 -2.59
N SER A 127 9.27 -0.97 -2.16
CA SER A 127 9.01 -2.36 -1.79
C SER A 127 9.18 -3.32 -2.98
N PHE A 128 8.72 -2.90 -4.17
CA PHE A 128 8.96 -3.61 -5.42
C PHE A 128 10.45 -3.73 -5.75
N PHE A 129 11.20 -2.61 -5.66
CA PHE A 129 12.65 -2.61 -5.86
C PHE A 129 13.37 -3.55 -4.90
N TYR A 130 12.98 -3.53 -3.62
CA TYR A 130 13.56 -4.42 -2.62
C TYR A 130 13.26 -5.90 -2.91
N ALA A 131 12.03 -6.19 -3.33
CA ALA A 131 11.66 -7.52 -3.78
C ALA A 131 12.47 -7.97 -4.99
N LEU A 132 12.76 -7.08 -5.95
CA LEU A 132 13.55 -7.42 -7.13
C LEU A 132 15.02 -7.76 -6.81
N PHE A 133 15.68 -6.93 -6.00
CA PHE A 133 17.14 -6.96 -5.87
C PHE A 133 17.65 -7.61 -4.58
N PHE A 134 16.91 -7.51 -3.48
CA PHE A 134 17.39 -7.90 -2.15
C PHE A 134 16.67 -9.11 -1.57
N GLN A 135 15.46 -9.42 -2.03
CA GLN A 135 14.68 -10.51 -1.47
C GLN A 135 15.06 -11.87 -2.10
N HIS A 136 15.25 -12.88 -1.24
CA HIS A 136 15.49 -14.25 -1.70
C HIS A 136 14.28 -14.80 -2.49
N LYS A 137 14.57 -15.42 -3.63
CA LYS A 137 13.58 -16.02 -4.53
C LYS A 137 13.00 -17.30 -3.94
N LYS A 138 11.99 -17.14 -3.08
CA LYS A 138 11.18 -18.23 -2.52
C LYS A 138 10.07 -18.63 -3.50
N SER A 139 9.33 -19.69 -3.19
CA SER A 139 8.24 -20.21 -4.04
C SER A 139 7.12 -19.18 -4.31
N ASP A 140 6.88 -18.27 -3.36
CA ASP A 140 5.90 -17.19 -3.42
C ASP A 140 6.42 -15.90 -4.06
N TYR A 141 7.70 -15.85 -4.43
CA TYR A 141 8.38 -14.65 -4.94
C TYR A 141 7.66 -14.01 -6.14
N LYS A 142 7.26 -14.82 -7.11
CA LYS A 142 6.58 -14.33 -8.32
C LYS A 142 5.23 -13.71 -7.99
N VAL A 143 4.49 -14.30 -7.06
CA VAL A 143 3.19 -13.79 -6.61
C VAL A 143 3.38 -12.46 -5.90
N LEU A 144 4.40 -12.33 -5.05
CA LEU A 144 4.74 -11.07 -4.40
C LEU A 144 5.11 -9.97 -5.40
N LEU A 145 5.89 -10.31 -6.43
CA LEU A 145 6.28 -9.35 -7.46
C LEU A 145 5.08 -8.85 -8.26
N VAL A 146 4.21 -9.77 -8.69
CA VAL A 146 2.96 -9.43 -9.39
C VAL A 146 2.06 -8.58 -8.49
N HIS A 147 1.96 -8.90 -7.20
CA HIS A 147 1.21 -8.11 -6.23
C HIS A 147 1.71 -6.66 -6.20
N HIS A 148 3.03 -6.43 -6.10
CA HIS A 148 3.58 -5.07 -6.10
C HIS A 148 3.31 -4.32 -7.42
N ILE A 149 3.41 -4.99 -8.57
CA ILE A 149 3.08 -4.39 -9.87
C ILE A 149 1.61 -3.97 -9.92
N VAL A 150 0.71 -4.85 -9.49
CA VAL A 150 -0.73 -4.59 -9.46
C VAL A 150 -1.05 -3.45 -8.49
N THR A 151 -0.43 -3.41 -7.32
CA THR A 151 -0.63 -2.32 -6.36
C THR A 151 -0.13 -0.98 -6.90
N LEU A 152 1.06 -0.94 -7.52
CA LEU A 152 1.59 0.25 -8.19
C LEU A 152 0.67 0.74 -9.31
N PHE A 153 0.18 -0.18 -10.15
CA PHE A 153 -0.76 0.15 -11.21
C PHE A 153 -2.07 0.71 -10.65
N LEU A 154 -2.57 0.15 -9.55
CA LEU A 154 -3.83 0.62 -8.95
C LEU A 154 -3.67 1.97 -8.25
N ILE A 155 -2.53 2.26 -7.63
CA ILE A 155 -2.26 3.58 -7.03
C ILE A 155 -2.04 4.63 -8.13
N GLY A 156 -1.11 4.37 -9.05
CA GLY A 156 -0.80 5.30 -10.13
C GLY A 156 -1.99 5.50 -11.08
N GLY A 157 -2.68 4.42 -11.44
CA GLY A 157 -3.86 4.46 -12.31
C GLY A 157 -5.03 5.19 -11.68
N SER A 158 -5.32 4.98 -10.39
CA SER A 158 -6.40 5.72 -9.71
C SER A 158 -6.09 7.22 -9.60
N TYR A 159 -4.83 7.59 -9.40
CA TYR A 159 -4.39 8.99 -9.41
C TYR A 159 -4.53 9.64 -10.80
N MET A 160 -4.03 8.96 -11.84
CA MET A 160 -4.06 9.46 -13.21
C MET A 160 -5.49 9.59 -13.75
N ALA A 161 -6.33 8.59 -13.49
CA ALA A 161 -7.72 8.57 -13.92
C ALA A 161 -8.67 9.42 -13.03
N GLY A 162 -8.17 10.03 -11.94
CA GLY A 162 -8.97 10.91 -11.09
C GLY A 162 -9.93 10.19 -10.12
N TYR A 163 -9.68 8.91 -9.83
CA TYR A 163 -10.42 8.05 -8.89
C TYR A 163 -9.70 7.94 -7.53
N TRP A 164 -9.18 9.06 -7.03
CA TRP A 164 -8.28 9.01 -5.88
C TRP A 164 -9.00 8.68 -4.55
N ARG A 165 -10.31 8.99 -4.41
CA ARG A 165 -11.09 8.70 -3.20
C ARG A 165 -11.19 7.18 -2.95
N ILE A 166 -11.56 6.42 -3.98
CA ILE A 166 -11.62 4.95 -3.88
C ILE A 166 -10.23 4.34 -3.69
N GLY A 167 -9.21 4.89 -4.36
CA GLY A 167 -7.83 4.44 -4.17
C GLY A 167 -7.32 4.72 -2.75
N HIS A 168 -7.76 5.79 -2.11
CA HIS A 168 -7.41 6.11 -0.72
C HIS A 168 -7.99 5.08 0.27
N LEU A 169 -9.28 4.77 0.14
CA LEU A 169 -9.92 3.73 0.95
C LEU A 169 -9.26 2.37 0.72
N LYS A 170 -8.87 2.09 -0.53
CA LYS A 170 -8.14 0.86 -0.85
C LYS A 170 -6.78 0.80 -0.15
N LEU A 171 -6.01 1.89 -0.14
CA LEU A 171 -4.73 1.97 0.57
C LEU A 171 -4.91 1.69 2.07
N LEU A 172 -5.92 2.31 2.69
CA LEU A 172 -6.24 2.12 4.10
C LEU A 172 -6.47 0.65 4.46
N VAL A 173 -7.31 -0.02 3.66
CA VAL A 173 -7.69 -1.42 3.86
C VAL A 173 -6.53 -2.37 3.57
N ASN A 174 -5.69 -2.03 2.60
CA ASN A 174 -4.53 -2.84 2.25
C ASN A 174 -3.48 -2.83 3.37
N ASP A 175 -3.08 -1.65 3.82
CA ASP A 175 -2.01 -1.49 4.80
C ASP A 175 -2.39 -2.12 6.15
N PHE A 176 -3.67 -2.05 6.53
CA PHE A 176 -4.15 -2.64 7.77
C PHE A 176 -3.88 -4.15 7.87
N ALA A 177 -4.20 -4.91 6.81
CA ALA A 177 -4.01 -6.37 6.82
C ALA A 177 -2.51 -6.75 6.84
N ASP A 178 -1.68 -5.99 6.13
CA ASP A 178 -0.24 -6.27 6.01
C ASP A 178 0.50 -6.10 7.35
N ILE A 179 0.02 -5.20 8.24
CA ILE A 179 0.53 -5.06 9.62
C ILE A 179 0.42 -6.39 10.36
N PHE A 180 -0.77 -7.01 10.39
CA PHE A 180 -0.97 -8.25 11.13
C PHE A 180 -0.17 -9.42 10.55
N ILE A 181 -0.03 -9.48 9.22
CA ILE A 181 0.81 -10.49 8.56
C ILE A 181 2.27 -10.36 9.00
N ALA A 182 2.80 -9.14 9.03
CA ALA A 182 4.19 -8.92 9.43
C ALA A 182 4.41 -9.21 10.93
N ILE A 183 3.46 -8.82 11.80
CA ILE A 183 3.50 -9.11 13.23
C ILE A 183 3.46 -10.63 13.48
N ALA A 184 2.53 -11.35 12.83
CA ALA A 184 2.40 -12.80 13.00
C ALA A 184 3.69 -13.54 12.64
N LYS A 185 4.38 -13.10 11.56
CA LYS A 185 5.69 -13.65 11.17
C LYS A 185 6.76 -13.41 12.23
N VAL A 186 6.91 -12.19 12.73
CA VAL A 186 7.91 -11.87 13.76
C VAL A 186 7.65 -12.63 15.06
N ILE A 187 6.39 -12.73 15.49
CA ILE A 187 6.01 -13.53 16.67
C ILE A 187 6.27 -15.01 16.44
N GLY A 188 6.02 -15.52 15.22
CA GLY A 188 6.39 -16.88 14.81
C GLY A 188 7.89 -17.13 15.02
N TYR A 189 8.76 -16.25 14.51
CA TYR A 189 10.21 -16.36 14.69
C TYR A 189 10.63 -16.34 16.16
N LEU A 190 10.00 -15.46 16.97
CA LEU A 190 10.24 -15.39 18.42
C LEU A 190 9.78 -16.65 19.16
N SER A 191 8.69 -17.28 18.72
CA SER A 191 8.15 -18.50 19.31
C SER A 191 9.11 -19.70 19.17
N GLU A 192 9.82 -19.76 18.05
CA GLU A 192 10.84 -20.75 17.79
C GLU A 192 12.13 -20.44 18.57
N ALA A 193 12.54 -19.17 18.59
CA ALA A 193 13.82 -18.74 19.17
C ALA A 193 13.85 -18.71 20.71
N ARG A 194 12.79 -18.23 21.36
CA ARG A 194 12.81 -17.88 22.80
C ARG A 194 11.93 -18.75 23.69
N LYS A 195 11.04 -19.58 23.13
CA LYS A 195 10.06 -20.43 23.85
C LYS A 195 9.27 -19.62 24.92
N GLY A 196 8.32 -20.23 25.63
CA GLY A 196 7.49 -19.51 26.62
C GLY A 196 6.29 -18.76 26.02
N ILE A 197 6.00 -17.53 26.48
CA ILE A 197 4.78 -16.77 26.13
C ILE A 197 4.57 -16.64 24.60
N TRP A 198 5.66 -16.59 23.84
CA TRP A 198 5.65 -16.51 22.38
C TRP A 198 4.96 -17.70 21.70
N LYS A 199 5.03 -18.91 22.28
CA LYS A 199 4.31 -20.09 21.75
C LYS A 199 2.80 -19.96 21.86
N THR A 200 2.32 -19.25 22.88
CA THR A 200 0.89 -18.98 23.07
C THR A 200 0.44 -17.78 22.23
N MET A 201 1.30 -16.78 22.04
CA MET A 201 0.97 -15.60 21.24
C MET A 201 0.96 -15.86 19.72
N ALA A 202 1.84 -16.73 19.21
CA ALA A 202 1.91 -17.04 17.78
C ALA A 202 0.55 -17.46 17.17
N PRO A 203 -0.15 -18.49 17.68
CA PRO A 203 -1.44 -18.88 17.11
C PRO A 203 -2.51 -17.78 17.23
N LEU A 204 -2.51 -17.00 18.32
CA LEU A 204 -3.42 -15.86 18.49
C LEU A 204 -3.23 -14.83 17.38
N PHE A 205 -2.00 -14.44 17.10
CA PHE A 205 -1.72 -13.46 16.04
C PHE A 205 -1.97 -13.99 14.63
N TYR A 206 -1.79 -15.30 14.40
CA TYR A 206 -2.24 -15.91 13.16
C TYR A 206 -3.75 -15.83 12.99
N VAL A 207 -4.54 -16.07 14.05
CA VAL A 207 -6.01 -15.91 14.00
C VAL A 207 -6.39 -14.45 13.75
N LEU A 208 -5.80 -13.50 14.47
CA LEU A 208 -6.04 -12.07 14.26
C LEU A 208 -5.69 -11.64 12.83
N MET A 209 -4.59 -12.15 12.28
CA MET A 209 -4.21 -11.93 10.88
C MET A 209 -5.28 -12.46 9.92
N VAL A 210 -5.81 -13.66 10.13
CA VAL A 210 -6.87 -14.21 9.26
C VAL A 210 -8.13 -13.35 9.35
N LEU A 211 -8.52 -12.92 10.55
CA LEU A 211 -9.69 -12.07 10.76
C LEU A 211 -9.52 -10.70 10.10
N ALA A 212 -8.35 -10.06 10.26
CA ALA A 212 -8.05 -8.78 9.62
C ALA A 212 -8.00 -8.90 8.09
N TRP A 213 -7.43 -9.97 7.56
CA TRP A 213 -7.38 -10.22 6.13
C TRP A 213 -8.78 -10.51 5.54
N ALA A 214 -9.58 -11.32 6.23
CA ALA A 214 -10.94 -11.62 5.80
C ALA A 214 -11.84 -10.37 5.88
N SER A 215 -11.72 -9.58 6.94
CA SER A 215 -12.55 -8.38 7.13
C SER A 215 -12.32 -7.35 6.03
N THR A 216 -11.04 -7.06 5.75
CA THR A 216 -10.61 -6.11 4.72
C THR A 216 -11.02 -6.52 3.31
N ARG A 217 -10.92 -7.81 2.95
CA ARG A 217 -11.20 -8.30 1.59
C ARG A 217 -12.67 -8.63 1.33
N ILE A 218 -13.42 -9.11 2.32
CA ILE A 218 -14.82 -9.51 2.14
C ILE A 218 -15.77 -8.32 2.34
N PHE A 219 -15.61 -7.55 3.41
CA PHE A 219 -16.59 -6.51 3.73
C PHE A 219 -16.33 -5.23 2.96
N VAL A 220 -15.09 -4.72 2.95
CA VAL A 220 -14.82 -3.39 2.39
C VAL A 220 -14.75 -3.43 0.86
N VAL A 221 -14.01 -4.38 0.28
CA VAL A 221 -13.84 -4.46 -1.19
C VAL A 221 -15.08 -5.02 -1.88
N ALA A 222 -15.69 -6.09 -1.37
CA ALA A 222 -16.82 -6.73 -2.05
C ALA A 222 -18.18 -6.15 -1.63
N GLY A 223 -18.38 -5.84 -0.34
CA GLY A 223 -19.68 -5.36 0.17
C GLY A 223 -19.95 -3.88 -0.08
N PHE A 224 -18.97 -3.01 0.17
CA PHE A 224 -19.15 -1.55 0.16
C PHE A 224 -18.87 -0.90 -1.19
N VAL A 225 -17.84 -1.33 -1.92
CA VAL A 225 -17.48 -0.74 -3.22
C VAL A 225 -18.47 -1.13 -4.32
N MET A 226 -18.92 -2.39 -4.36
CA MET A 226 -19.86 -2.86 -5.40
C MET A 226 -21.28 -2.34 -5.20
N LYS A 227 -21.73 -2.12 -3.96
CA LYS A 227 -23.06 -1.53 -3.69
C LYS A 227 -23.12 -0.04 -3.97
N SER A 228 -22.01 0.68 -3.82
CA SER A 228 -21.97 2.13 -4.05
C SER A 228 -21.79 2.52 -5.51
N SER A 229 -21.39 1.57 -6.38
CA SER A 229 -21.25 1.77 -7.83
C SER A 229 -22.50 1.44 -8.65
N MET A 230 -23.54 0.86 -8.02
CA MET A 230 -24.85 0.55 -8.63
C MET A 230 -25.85 1.65 -8.32
#